data_AF-A0A947YXE0-F1
#
_entry.id   AF-A0A947YXE0-F1
#
_cell.length_a   1.000
_cell.length_b   1.000
_cell.length_c   1.000
_cell.angle_alpha   90.00
_cell.angle_beta   90.00
_cell.angle_gamma   90.00
#
_symmetry.space_group_name_H-M   'P 1'
#
loop_
_entity.id
_entity.type
_entity.pdbx_description
1 polymer ?
#
loop_
_entity_poly.entity_id
_entity_poly.type
_entity_poly.pdbx_seq_one_letter_code
_entity_poly.pdbx_strand_id
1 'polypeptide(L)'
;MTRLEILSITTPERKQVFAKILGEEKWNHSDYVRCKDGDHIFDFTFAFSIEEAVAQSRAKAWDAAVLDCDCGLNYLRFINIITSVPFHQRHLSCPKVLCFFLAESVTSDTLLSLGKLNIGDVFISGGSDFYQRLRKVALPEKKGKTALCCAGGGIEGLIYEIGSLRALDESLVGSSIIDFDLFYGISAGAIMASSLANGIPPIELARAFMQDSTILSSISPGKLFDPAFSEFARALIHSFSATAFTSESLIHKLFRAVPNAFFKGDIIEKVVEKTFSLPGMTNSFKELGHSLFIGATDQDTYEHIVFGTEGWDDVPVSRAIHASMSLIPFYTPQYINGRWFIDGSYTRTSEIELAIEHGATLIVVTDPLVPVRSAQSGFVKSKGGVFASIQGLKALINTRFMGMLPHLADQHPEVDIIVFIPKEDDMKIMSGSPLKLNFQVEIERISYEETRTRMQEESQRITRAFERHGFELQGLRK
;
A
#
# COMPACT_ATOMS: atom_id res chain seq x y z
N MET A 1 18.40 -18.11 -31.41
CA MET A 1 19.71 -17.43 -31.41
C MET A 1 19.46 -15.98 -31.77
N THR A 2 19.41 -15.10 -30.78
CA THR A 2 19.27 -13.66 -30.99
C THR A 2 20.12 -13.00 -29.91
N ARG A 3 21.11 -12.22 -30.35
CA ARG A 3 22.28 -11.80 -29.58
C ARG A 3 22.03 -10.37 -29.09
N LEU A 4 22.20 -10.12 -27.80
CA LEU A 4 22.22 -8.76 -27.23
C LEU A 4 23.25 -7.92 -28.00
N GLU A 5 22.84 -6.74 -28.49
CA GLU A 5 23.66 -5.86 -29.31
C GLU A 5 24.19 -4.70 -28.46
N ILE A 6 25.51 -4.57 -28.33
CA ILE A 6 26.11 -3.40 -27.67
C ILE A 6 25.94 -2.20 -28.60
N LEU A 7 25.05 -1.28 -28.24
CA LEU A 7 24.74 -0.12 -29.06
C LEU A 7 25.80 0.97 -28.95
N SER A 8 26.28 1.22 -27.73
CA SER A 8 27.28 2.26 -27.49
C SER A 8 28.01 2.08 -26.17
N ILE A 9 29.28 2.45 -26.17
CA ILE A 9 30.10 2.65 -24.99
C ILE A 9 30.56 4.11 -25.06
N THR A 10 30.39 4.89 -24.00
CA THR A 10 30.59 6.36 -24.03
C THR A 10 32.05 6.84 -24.14
N THR A 11 32.96 6.09 -24.80
CA THR A 11 34.21 6.63 -25.38
C THR A 11 34.94 5.59 -26.28
N PRO A 12 35.48 5.97 -27.45
CA PRO A 12 36.27 5.08 -28.32
C PRO A 12 37.53 4.52 -27.64
N GLU A 13 38.20 5.28 -26.76
CA GLU A 13 39.34 4.79 -25.97
C GLU A 13 38.94 3.65 -25.02
N ARG A 14 37.65 3.48 -24.70
CA ARG A 14 37.16 2.50 -23.71
C ARG A 14 36.66 1.18 -24.29
N LYS A 15 36.66 1.03 -25.62
CA LYS A 15 36.74 -0.31 -26.24
C LYS A 15 37.99 -1.06 -25.77
N GLN A 16 39.08 -0.34 -25.47
CA GLN A 16 40.26 -0.91 -24.83
C GLN A 16 40.03 -1.21 -23.34
N VAL A 17 39.09 -0.55 -22.64
CA VAL A 17 38.76 -0.83 -21.23
C VAL A 17 38.09 -2.18 -21.04
N PHE A 18 37.21 -2.62 -21.94
CA PHE A 18 36.75 -4.03 -21.95
C PHE A 18 37.88 -5.03 -22.22
N ALA A 19 38.91 -4.61 -22.97
CA ALA A 19 40.14 -5.40 -23.14
C ALA A 19 41.08 -5.31 -21.91
N LYS A 20 40.93 -4.27 -21.07
CA LYS A 20 41.70 -3.96 -19.85
C LYS A 20 41.00 -4.36 -18.54
N ILE A 21 39.80 -4.95 -18.56
CA ILE A 21 39.24 -5.69 -17.39
C ILE A 21 40.20 -6.84 -16.95
N LEU A 22 41.21 -7.15 -17.78
CA LEU A 22 42.44 -7.89 -17.48
C LEU A 22 43.54 -7.09 -16.72
N GLY A 23 43.29 -5.87 -16.22
CA GLY A 23 44.25 -5.06 -15.45
C GLY A 23 44.17 -3.54 -15.67
N GLU A 24 43.55 -2.84 -14.70
CA GLU A 24 43.64 -1.41 -14.30
C GLU A 24 43.29 -0.28 -15.30
N GLU A 25 42.23 0.50 -14.99
CA GLU A 25 42.26 1.97 -14.74
C GLU A 25 40.84 2.56 -14.45
N LYS A 26 40.82 3.72 -13.76
CA LYS A 26 39.67 4.36 -13.09
C LYS A 26 38.45 4.68 -13.97
N TRP A 27 37.27 4.40 -13.41
CA TRP A 27 35.92 4.68 -13.96
C TRP A 27 35.40 6.07 -13.53
N ASN A 28 34.47 6.68 -14.27
CA ASN A 28 33.82 7.96 -13.93
C ASN A 28 32.28 7.84 -13.96
N HIS A 29 31.57 8.65 -13.16
CA HIS A 29 30.13 8.55 -12.83
C HIS A 29 29.17 8.76 -14.03
N SER A 30 29.68 9.20 -15.18
CA SER A 30 28.89 9.40 -16.40
C SER A 30 28.92 8.21 -17.35
N ASP A 31 29.77 7.20 -17.08
CA ASP A 31 30.08 6.15 -18.04
C ASP A 31 29.15 4.95 -17.89
N TYR A 32 28.61 4.49 -19.02
CA TYR A 32 27.71 3.35 -19.06
C TYR A 32 27.94 2.51 -20.32
N VAL A 33 27.58 1.24 -20.22
CA VAL A 33 27.50 0.32 -21.34
C VAL A 33 26.04 0.26 -21.75
N ARG A 34 25.76 0.76 -22.96
CA ARG A 34 24.43 0.69 -23.55
C ARG A 34 24.28 -0.61 -24.32
N CYS A 35 23.37 -1.44 -23.85
CA CYS A 35 23.04 -2.71 -24.46
C CYS A 35 21.62 -2.69 -25.00
N LYS A 36 21.34 -3.40 -26.09
CA LYS A 36 20.00 -3.59 -26.63
C LYS A 36 19.63 -5.06 -26.67
N ASP A 37 18.45 -5.38 -26.14
CA ASP A 37 17.81 -6.69 -26.27
C ASP A 37 16.37 -6.51 -26.79
N GLY A 38 16.09 -6.99 -28.00
CA GLY A 38 14.85 -6.65 -28.72
C GLY A 38 14.67 -5.14 -28.89
N ASP A 39 13.58 -4.56 -28.38
CA ASP A 39 13.34 -3.10 -28.38
C ASP A 39 13.84 -2.38 -27.10
N HIS A 40 14.41 -3.12 -26.14
CA HIS A 40 14.82 -2.57 -24.85
C HIS A 40 16.27 -2.13 -24.87
N ILE A 41 16.56 -1.02 -24.19
CA ILE A 41 17.90 -0.46 -24.06
C ILE A 41 18.27 -0.47 -22.58
N PHE A 42 19.42 -1.02 -22.22
CA PHE A 42 19.93 -1.07 -20.85
C PHE A 42 21.15 -0.18 -20.74
N ASP A 43 21.26 0.58 -19.65
CA ASP A 43 22.47 1.33 -19.32
C ASP A 43 23.09 0.71 -18.07
N PHE A 44 24.16 -0.08 -18.26
CA PHE A 44 24.94 -0.64 -17.16
C PHE A 44 26.04 0.33 -16.78
N THR A 45 26.04 0.77 -15.52
CA THR A 45 27.17 1.51 -14.96
C THR A 45 27.80 0.67 -13.86
N PHE A 46 29.11 0.78 -13.75
CA PHE A 46 29.89 -0.04 -12.84
C PHE A 46 30.59 0.88 -11.84
N ALA A 47 30.67 0.42 -10.60
CA ALA A 47 31.38 1.06 -9.52
C ALA A 47 32.28 0.03 -8.82
N PHE A 48 33.53 0.41 -8.57
CA PHE A 48 34.60 -0.51 -8.11
C PHE A 48 34.95 -0.30 -6.64
N SER A 49 34.26 0.62 -5.97
CA SER A 49 34.32 0.81 -4.52
C SER A 49 32.96 1.22 -3.98
N ILE A 50 32.76 1.06 -2.67
CA ILE A 50 31.53 1.49 -1.98
C ILE A 50 31.36 3.01 -2.13
N GLU A 51 32.43 3.79 -1.95
CA GLU A 51 32.40 5.24 -2.05
C GLU A 51 32.02 5.71 -3.45
N GLU A 52 32.56 5.06 -4.48
CA GLU A 52 32.23 5.37 -5.87
C GLU A 52 30.74 5.11 -6.13
N ALA A 53 30.25 3.97 -5.67
CA ALA A 53 28.88 3.58 -5.90
C ALA A 53 27.88 4.43 -5.09
N VAL A 54 28.24 4.83 -3.86
CA VAL A 54 27.53 5.83 -3.05
C VAL A 54 27.46 7.17 -3.77
N ALA A 55 28.55 7.62 -4.38
CA ALA A 55 28.57 8.86 -5.14
C ALA A 55 27.68 8.77 -6.40
N GLN A 56 27.73 7.66 -7.13
CA GLN A 56 26.92 7.44 -8.34
C GLN A 56 25.42 7.31 -8.03
N SER A 57 25.06 6.64 -6.93
CA SER A 57 23.67 6.46 -6.49
C SER A 57 23.04 7.73 -5.94
N ARG A 58 23.82 8.61 -5.29
CA ARG A 58 23.35 9.96 -4.91
C ARG A 58 23.08 10.85 -6.12
N ALA A 59 23.84 10.68 -7.20
CA ALA A 59 23.73 11.51 -8.39
C ALA A 59 22.58 11.09 -9.33
N LYS A 60 22.19 9.81 -9.35
CA LYS A 60 21.19 9.23 -10.25
C LYS A 60 20.43 8.09 -9.58
N ALA A 61 19.14 7.93 -9.90
CA ALA A 61 18.34 6.78 -9.49
C ALA A 61 18.71 5.52 -10.29
N TRP A 62 18.81 4.36 -9.64
CA TRP A 62 19.18 3.07 -10.26
C TRP A 62 18.08 2.03 -10.09
N ASP A 63 17.73 1.32 -11.16
CA ASP A 63 16.66 0.32 -11.18
C ASP A 63 17.05 -0.91 -10.38
N ALA A 64 18.34 -1.25 -10.38
CA ALA A 64 18.92 -2.36 -9.65
C ALA A 64 20.36 -2.06 -9.28
N ALA A 65 20.80 -2.63 -8.16
CA ALA A 65 22.19 -2.77 -7.78
C ALA A 65 22.60 -4.24 -7.79
N VAL A 66 23.74 -4.55 -8.38
CA VAL A 66 24.32 -5.90 -8.33
C VAL A 66 25.59 -5.85 -7.51
N LEU A 67 25.63 -6.49 -6.35
CA LEU A 67 26.81 -6.68 -5.51
C LEU A 67 27.50 -7.99 -5.88
N ASP A 68 28.71 -7.88 -6.41
CA ASP A 68 29.61 -9.03 -6.57
C ASP A 68 30.62 -9.05 -5.42
N CYS A 69 30.50 -10.02 -4.52
CA CYS A 69 31.46 -10.29 -3.45
C CYS A 69 32.20 -11.58 -3.81
N ASP A 70 33.28 -11.44 -4.57
CA ASP A 70 34.31 -12.47 -4.73
C ASP A 70 33.84 -13.84 -5.28
N CYS A 71 32.76 -13.88 -6.08
CA CYS A 71 32.20 -15.14 -6.61
C CYS A 71 32.74 -15.51 -8.00
N GLY A 72 33.67 -14.73 -8.56
CA GLY A 72 34.17 -14.97 -9.91
C GLY A 72 33.03 -14.97 -10.93
N LEU A 73 32.23 -13.89 -10.94
CA LEU A 73 31.31 -13.61 -12.04
C LEU A 73 32.16 -13.57 -13.31
N ASN A 74 32.13 -14.68 -14.06
CA ASN A 74 32.73 -14.71 -15.38
C ASN A 74 31.92 -13.71 -16.20
N TYR A 75 32.47 -12.52 -16.42
CA TYR A 75 31.83 -11.42 -17.14
C TYR A 75 31.29 -11.87 -18.49
N LEU A 76 31.97 -12.82 -19.15
CA LEU A 76 31.51 -13.44 -20.40
C LEU A 76 30.31 -14.36 -20.18
N ARG A 77 30.17 -15.00 -19.02
CA ARG A 77 29.01 -15.81 -18.63
C ARG A 77 27.80 -14.92 -18.26
N PHE A 78 28.01 -13.82 -17.55
CA PHE A 78 26.97 -12.79 -17.31
C PHE A 78 26.43 -12.25 -18.64
N ILE A 79 27.32 -11.82 -19.53
CA ILE A 79 26.96 -11.35 -20.88
C ILE A 79 26.34 -12.48 -21.71
N ASN A 80 26.89 -13.70 -21.70
CA ASN A 80 26.35 -14.84 -22.46
C ASN A 80 24.96 -15.25 -21.97
N ILE A 81 24.66 -15.17 -20.68
CA ILE A 81 23.36 -15.57 -20.14
C ILE A 81 22.30 -14.53 -20.48
N ILE A 82 22.60 -13.23 -20.34
CA ILE A 82 21.68 -12.15 -20.73
C ILE A 82 21.43 -12.20 -22.26
N THR A 83 22.43 -12.60 -23.06
CA THR A 83 22.25 -12.81 -24.52
C THR A 83 21.50 -14.10 -24.93
N SER A 84 21.07 -14.96 -23.99
CA SER A 84 20.61 -16.33 -24.31
C SER A 84 19.10 -16.61 -24.20
N VAL A 85 18.26 -15.60 -23.95
CA VAL A 85 16.83 -15.80 -23.62
C VAL A 85 15.89 -15.33 -24.75
N PRO A 86 14.80 -16.05 -25.11
CA PRO A 86 13.88 -15.67 -26.20
C PRO A 86 12.71 -14.77 -25.76
N PHE A 87 12.09 -14.10 -26.75
CA PHE A 87 11.31 -12.86 -26.65
C PHE A 87 9.80 -13.03 -26.82
N HIS A 88 8.95 -12.21 -26.15
CA HIS A 88 7.71 -11.58 -26.70
C HIS A 88 7.05 -10.50 -25.79
N GLN A 89 6.71 -9.36 -26.44
CA GLN A 89 5.68 -8.32 -26.16
C GLN A 89 5.87 -7.19 -25.10
N ARG A 90 6.56 -6.12 -25.59
CA ARG A 90 6.30 -4.65 -25.56
C ARG A 90 6.35 -3.79 -24.28
N HIS A 91 7.22 -2.77 -24.42
CA HIS A 91 7.25 -1.36 -23.95
C HIS A 91 7.49 -1.06 -22.47
N LEU A 92 8.72 -0.60 -22.16
CA LEU A 92 9.05 0.58 -21.33
C LEU A 92 10.56 0.87 -21.22
N SER A 93 10.82 2.07 -20.67
CA SER A 93 12.04 2.87 -20.50
C SER A 93 13.28 2.13 -19.99
N CYS A 94 14.46 2.58 -20.44
CA CYS A 94 15.74 1.95 -20.20
C CYS A 94 16.04 1.69 -18.69
N PRO A 95 16.16 0.43 -18.23
CA PRO A 95 16.67 0.16 -16.88
C PRO A 95 18.14 0.60 -16.76
N LYS A 96 18.43 1.38 -15.72
CA LYS A 96 19.79 1.73 -15.26
C LYS A 96 20.20 0.74 -14.18
N VAL A 97 21.15 -0.13 -14.48
CA VAL A 97 21.66 -1.12 -13.54
C VAL A 97 23.02 -0.66 -13.04
N LEU A 98 23.16 -0.51 -11.72
CA LEU A 98 24.42 -0.20 -11.06
C LEU A 98 25.09 -1.48 -10.58
N CYS A 99 26.21 -1.85 -11.18
CA CYS A 99 26.98 -3.00 -10.74
C CYS A 99 28.05 -2.56 -9.74
N PHE A 100 27.96 -3.04 -8.51
CA PHE A 100 28.90 -2.90 -7.42
C PHE A 100 29.86 -4.09 -7.39
N PHE A 101 31.16 -3.81 -7.39
CA PHE A 101 32.17 -4.81 -7.07
C PHE A 101 32.71 -4.56 -5.68
N LEU A 102 32.58 -5.55 -4.81
CA LEU A 102 33.15 -5.51 -3.47
C LEU A 102 34.28 -6.52 -3.39
N ALA A 103 35.46 -6.03 -2.99
CA ALA A 103 36.60 -6.89 -2.66
C ALA A 103 36.38 -7.69 -1.36
N GLU A 104 35.35 -7.33 -0.57
CA GLU A 104 35.03 -7.94 0.72
C GLU A 104 33.59 -8.46 0.75
N SER A 105 33.31 -9.40 1.66
CA SER A 105 31.97 -9.96 1.87
C SER A 105 30.97 -8.87 2.30
N VAL A 106 29.80 -8.85 1.65
CA VAL A 106 28.70 -7.94 1.99
C VAL A 106 28.24 -8.17 3.42
N THR A 107 28.28 -7.11 4.25
CA THR A 107 27.72 -7.13 5.61
C THR A 107 26.30 -6.56 5.63
N SER A 108 25.55 -6.84 6.70
CA SER A 108 24.22 -6.25 6.91
C SER A 108 24.25 -4.71 6.95
N ASP A 109 25.33 -4.12 7.46
CA ASP A 109 25.52 -2.66 7.49
C ASP A 109 25.77 -2.09 6.08
N THR A 110 26.46 -2.84 5.23
CA THR A 110 26.63 -2.51 3.80
C THR A 110 25.27 -2.52 3.09
N LEU A 111 24.45 -3.56 3.28
CA LEU A 111 23.11 -3.65 2.70
C LEU A 111 22.19 -2.53 3.20
N LEU A 112 22.21 -2.23 4.50
CA LEU A 112 21.42 -1.15 5.08
C LEU A 112 21.85 0.22 4.55
N SER A 113 23.15 0.43 4.31
CA SER A 113 23.67 1.66 3.73
C SER A 113 23.28 1.80 2.25
N LEU A 114 23.22 0.70 1.51
CA LEU A 114 22.77 0.67 0.11
C LEU A 114 21.27 0.87 -0.04
N GLY A 115 20.45 0.32 0.87
CA GLY A 115 19.02 0.58 0.90
C GLY A 115 18.67 2.07 1.07
N LYS A 116 19.58 2.87 1.66
CA LYS A 116 19.43 4.33 1.81
C LYS A 116 19.81 5.13 0.56
N LEU A 117 20.27 4.48 -0.52
CA LEU A 117 20.86 5.12 -1.70
C LEU A 117 19.94 5.18 -2.93
N ASN A 118 18.62 5.16 -2.76
CA ASN A 118 17.64 5.21 -3.86
C ASN A 118 17.85 4.12 -4.94
N ILE A 119 18.32 2.96 -4.50
CA ILE A 119 18.46 1.77 -5.31
C ILE A 119 17.14 1.00 -5.24
N GLY A 120 16.57 0.65 -6.40
CA GLY A 120 15.30 -0.09 -6.48
C GLY A 120 15.36 -1.48 -5.87
N ASP A 121 16.45 -2.21 -6.11
CA ASP A 121 16.69 -3.57 -5.59
C ASP A 121 18.19 -3.85 -5.47
N VAL A 122 18.62 -4.70 -4.53
CA VAL A 122 20.03 -5.05 -4.29
C VAL A 122 20.22 -6.56 -4.39
N PHE A 123 20.96 -6.99 -5.40
CA PHE A 123 21.24 -8.40 -5.67
C PHE A 123 22.64 -8.79 -5.22
N ILE A 124 22.78 -9.89 -4.48
CA ILE A 124 24.08 -10.48 -4.18
C ILE A 124 24.36 -11.62 -5.17
N SER A 125 25.45 -11.49 -5.92
CA SER A 125 26.05 -12.53 -6.77
C SER A 125 26.25 -13.81 -5.95
N GLY A 126 25.58 -14.91 -6.31
CA GLY A 126 25.78 -16.22 -5.65
C GLY A 126 24.54 -17.13 -5.53
N GLY A 127 23.33 -16.59 -5.67
CA GLY A 127 22.10 -17.39 -5.66
C GLY A 127 21.75 -18.01 -7.03
N SER A 128 21.20 -19.23 -7.05
CA SER A 128 20.70 -19.88 -8.28
C SER A 128 19.60 -19.06 -9.00
N ASP A 129 18.95 -18.15 -8.27
CA ASP A 129 17.84 -17.31 -8.72
C ASP A 129 18.25 -15.86 -9.07
N PHE A 130 19.51 -15.48 -8.85
CA PHE A 130 20.05 -14.12 -9.08
C PHE A 130 19.65 -13.56 -10.45
N TYR A 131 19.78 -14.38 -11.49
CA TYR A 131 19.54 -13.98 -12.88
C TYR A 131 18.05 -13.82 -13.22
N GLN A 132 17.16 -14.63 -12.62
CA GLN A 132 15.72 -14.48 -12.85
C GLN A 132 15.20 -13.22 -12.18
N ARG A 133 15.69 -12.91 -10.97
CA ARG A 133 15.34 -11.69 -10.23
C ARG A 133 15.81 -10.41 -10.94
N LEU A 134 17.08 -10.37 -11.36
CA LEU A 134 17.61 -9.23 -12.13
C LEU A 134 16.82 -9.01 -13.43
N ARG A 135 16.43 -10.10 -14.11
CA ARG A 135 15.61 -10.03 -15.32
C ARG A 135 14.22 -9.47 -15.04
N LYS A 136 13.52 -9.90 -13.98
CA LYS A 136 12.21 -9.37 -13.59
C LYS A 136 12.25 -7.86 -13.29
N VAL A 137 13.27 -7.40 -12.58
CA VAL A 137 13.43 -5.98 -12.21
C VAL A 137 13.84 -5.11 -13.41
N ALA A 138 14.66 -5.64 -14.31
CA ALA A 138 15.12 -4.90 -15.48
C ALA A 138 14.16 -4.99 -16.69
N LEU A 139 13.33 -6.03 -16.76
CA LEU A 139 12.37 -6.28 -17.81
C LEU A 139 11.01 -6.61 -17.17
N PRO A 140 10.26 -5.61 -16.66
CA PRO A 140 8.87 -5.86 -16.29
C PRO A 140 8.15 -6.37 -17.54
N GLU A 141 7.81 -7.67 -17.55
CA GLU A 141 7.37 -8.39 -18.75
C GLU A 141 5.99 -7.92 -19.27
N LYS A 142 5.31 -7.00 -18.57
CA LYS A 142 4.12 -6.25 -19.01
C LYS A 142 3.81 -5.09 -18.04
N LYS A 143 3.25 -3.99 -18.56
CA LYS A 143 2.39 -3.12 -17.74
C LYS A 143 1.21 -3.95 -17.27
N GLY A 144 1.23 -4.37 -16.01
CA GLY A 144 0.06 -4.94 -15.36
C GLY A 144 -0.92 -3.83 -14.96
N LYS A 145 -1.90 -4.21 -14.16
CA LYS A 145 -2.90 -3.27 -13.65
C LYS A 145 -2.29 -2.38 -12.57
N THR A 146 -2.87 -1.21 -12.36
CA THR A 146 -2.60 -0.39 -11.18
C THR A 146 -3.68 -0.62 -10.13
N ALA A 147 -3.26 -0.70 -8.87
CA ALA A 147 -4.15 -0.97 -7.76
C ALA A 147 -3.96 0.05 -6.63
N LEU A 148 -5.07 0.42 -6.02
CA LEU A 148 -5.10 1.16 -4.77
C LEU A 148 -5.70 0.28 -3.68
N CYS A 149 -4.97 0.11 -2.58
CA CYS A 149 -5.40 -0.62 -1.39
C CYS A 149 -5.55 0.34 -0.21
N CYS A 150 -6.78 0.64 0.18
CA CYS A 150 -7.10 1.47 1.33
C CYS A 150 -7.42 0.58 2.55
N ALA A 151 -6.65 0.73 3.62
CA ALA A 151 -6.82 -0.06 4.84
C ALA A 151 -7.93 0.53 5.73
N GLY A 152 -8.17 -0.14 6.86
CA GLY A 152 -9.09 0.37 7.88
C GLY A 152 -8.51 1.52 8.69
N GLY A 153 -9.17 1.87 9.79
CA GLY A 153 -8.69 2.91 10.71
C GLY A 153 -9.77 3.81 11.31
N GLY A 154 -11.04 3.52 11.05
CA GLY A 154 -12.15 4.35 11.49
C GLY A 154 -12.10 5.75 10.88
N ILE A 155 -12.73 6.72 11.54
CA ILE A 155 -12.85 8.10 11.04
C ILE A 155 -11.48 8.77 10.90
N GLU A 156 -10.59 8.58 11.87
CA GLU A 156 -9.22 9.13 11.81
C GLU A 156 -8.42 8.53 10.64
N GLY A 157 -8.61 7.24 10.36
CA GLY A 157 -8.01 6.58 9.21
C GLY A 157 -8.52 7.15 7.90
N LEU A 158 -9.84 7.28 7.74
CA LEU A 158 -10.44 7.86 6.54
C LEU A 158 -9.91 9.27 6.24
N ILE A 159 -9.78 10.12 7.27
CA ILE A 159 -9.26 11.48 7.09
C ILE A 159 -7.79 11.46 6.68
N TYR A 160 -6.99 10.55 7.25
CA TYR A 160 -5.60 10.36 6.83
C TYR A 160 -5.51 9.90 5.38
N GLU A 161 -6.33 8.93 4.96
CA GLU A 161 -6.36 8.44 3.59
C GLU A 161 -6.73 9.56 2.61
N ILE A 162 -7.71 10.39 2.95
CA ILE A 162 -8.11 11.54 2.13
C ILE A 162 -6.93 12.50 1.91
N GLY A 163 -6.24 12.93 2.97
CA GLY A 163 -5.14 13.88 2.81
C GLY A 163 -3.93 13.26 2.12
N SER A 164 -3.62 11.99 2.40
CA SER A 164 -2.54 11.26 1.73
C SER A 164 -2.82 11.06 0.23
N LEU A 165 -4.02 10.59 -0.12
CA LEU A 165 -4.39 10.39 -1.52
C LEU A 165 -4.59 11.70 -2.27
N ARG A 166 -5.02 12.78 -1.59
CA ARG A 166 -5.04 14.12 -2.19
C ARG A 166 -3.63 14.61 -2.53
N ALA A 167 -2.65 14.41 -1.65
CA ALA A 167 -1.26 14.77 -1.93
C ALA A 167 -0.69 14.01 -3.12
N LEU A 168 -0.98 12.71 -3.21
CA LEU A 168 -0.59 11.87 -4.33
C LEU A 168 -1.28 12.30 -5.63
N ASP A 169 -2.60 12.46 -5.61
CA ASP A 169 -3.42 12.82 -6.76
C ASP A 169 -3.02 14.18 -7.36
N GLU A 170 -2.80 15.19 -6.51
CA GLU A 170 -2.30 16.51 -6.96
C GLU A 170 -0.86 16.48 -7.51
N SER A 171 -0.11 15.41 -7.23
CA SER A 171 1.22 15.24 -7.80
C SER A 171 1.17 14.60 -9.19
N LEU A 172 0.06 14.00 -9.60
CA LEU A 172 -0.10 13.38 -10.91
C LEU A 172 -0.35 14.45 -11.99
N VAL A 173 0.34 14.33 -13.12
CA VAL A 173 0.22 15.23 -14.26
C VAL A 173 -0.60 14.57 -15.35
N GLY A 174 -1.73 15.21 -15.71
CA GLY A 174 -2.60 14.71 -16.78
C GLY A 174 -3.28 13.37 -16.51
N SER A 175 -3.21 12.90 -15.26
CA SER A 175 -3.84 11.67 -14.74
C SER A 175 -4.28 11.91 -13.30
N SER A 176 -5.11 11.01 -12.78
CA SER A 176 -5.61 11.02 -11.41
C SER A 176 -5.54 9.61 -10.82
N ILE A 177 -5.54 9.51 -9.49
CA ILE A 177 -5.62 8.24 -8.78
C ILE A 177 -6.91 7.46 -9.12
N ILE A 178 -7.96 8.16 -9.56
CA ILE A 178 -9.20 7.52 -10.02
C ILE A 178 -9.02 6.79 -11.36
N ASP A 179 -7.94 7.06 -12.09
CA ASP A 179 -7.60 6.35 -13.33
C ASP A 179 -6.95 4.98 -13.07
N PHE A 180 -6.85 4.55 -11.81
CA PHE A 180 -6.34 3.23 -11.46
C PHE A 180 -7.34 2.12 -11.87
N ASP A 181 -6.82 0.92 -12.15
CA ASP A 181 -7.65 -0.18 -12.66
C ASP A 181 -8.45 -0.88 -11.56
N LEU A 182 -7.83 -1.03 -10.38
CA LEU A 182 -8.31 -1.86 -9.28
C LEU A 182 -8.36 -1.08 -7.96
N PHE A 183 -9.49 -1.13 -7.27
CA PHE A 183 -9.69 -0.49 -5.98
C PHE A 183 -10.03 -1.54 -4.93
N TYR A 184 -9.30 -1.52 -3.82
CA TYR A 184 -9.50 -2.41 -2.68
C TYR A 184 -9.69 -1.60 -1.42
N GLY A 185 -10.67 -1.97 -0.62
CA GLY A 185 -10.94 -1.28 0.63
C GLY A 185 -11.33 -2.22 1.77
N ILE A 186 -10.86 -1.91 2.97
CA ILE A 186 -11.29 -2.56 4.22
C ILE A 186 -11.74 -1.47 5.19
N SER A 187 -12.88 -1.67 5.85
CA SER A 187 -13.42 -0.76 6.86
C SER A 187 -13.56 0.67 6.31
N ALA A 188 -12.95 1.66 6.96
CA ALA A 188 -12.87 3.04 6.47
C ALA A 188 -12.35 3.13 5.01
N GLY A 189 -11.35 2.34 4.65
CA GLY A 189 -10.84 2.26 3.28
C GLY A 189 -11.84 1.72 2.27
N ALA A 190 -12.86 0.98 2.69
CA ALA A 190 -13.97 0.59 1.81
C ALA A 190 -14.77 1.81 1.33
N ILE A 191 -14.98 2.81 2.19
CA ILE A 191 -15.60 4.09 1.76
C ILE A 191 -14.68 4.81 0.76
N MET A 192 -13.38 4.90 1.06
CA MET A 192 -12.42 5.59 0.21
C MET A 192 -12.32 4.93 -1.17
N ALA A 193 -12.03 3.63 -1.21
CA ALA A 193 -11.90 2.84 -2.44
C ALA A 193 -13.18 2.87 -3.28
N SER A 194 -14.36 2.73 -2.65
CA SER A 194 -15.63 2.76 -3.38
C SER A 194 -15.96 4.13 -3.95
N SER A 195 -15.57 5.20 -3.24
CA SER A 195 -15.75 6.56 -3.73
C SER A 195 -14.87 6.83 -4.94
N LEU A 196 -13.60 6.42 -4.89
CA LEU A 196 -12.66 6.57 -6.00
C LEU A 196 -13.05 5.72 -7.21
N ALA A 197 -13.51 4.48 -7.00
CA ALA A 197 -14.03 3.62 -8.06
C ALA A 197 -15.30 4.20 -8.72
N ASN A 198 -16.06 5.04 -8.01
CA ASN A 198 -17.18 5.84 -8.53
C ASN A 198 -16.73 7.16 -9.19
N GLY A 199 -15.42 7.38 -9.37
CA GLY A 199 -14.86 8.58 -10.00
C GLY A 199 -14.90 9.84 -9.13
N ILE A 200 -15.08 9.69 -7.81
CA ILE A 200 -15.03 10.83 -6.88
C ILE A 200 -13.56 11.07 -6.50
N PRO A 201 -12.93 12.17 -6.95
CA PRO A 201 -11.51 12.39 -6.66
C PRO A 201 -11.28 12.73 -5.17
N PRO A 202 -10.07 12.49 -4.62
CA PRO A 202 -9.76 12.75 -3.21
C PRO A 202 -10.07 14.18 -2.74
N ILE A 203 -9.89 15.17 -3.62
CA ILE A 203 -10.21 16.58 -3.32
C ILE A 203 -11.69 16.81 -3.02
N GLU A 204 -12.61 16.10 -3.70
CA GLU A 204 -14.04 16.23 -3.45
C GLU A 204 -14.43 15.57 -2.12
N LEU A 205 -13.77 14.47 -1.76
CA LEU A 205 -13.93 13.85 -0.44
C LEU A 205 -13.43 14.76 0.67
N ALA A 206 -12.27 15.41 0.49
CA ALA A 206 -11.76 16.41 1.42
C ALA A 206 -12.76 17.56 1.61
N ARG A 207 -13.31 18.11 0.52
CA ARG A 207 -14.35 19.14 0.57
C ARG A 207 -15.60 18.66 1.29
N ALA A 208 -16.06 17.43 1.05
CA ALA A 208 -17.26 16.88 1.69
C ALA A 208 -17.08 16.72 3.21
N PHE A 209 -15.90 16.30 3.64
CA PHE A 209 -15.53 16.19 5.05
C PHE A 209 -15.36 17.57 5.73
N MET A 210 -14.79 18.55 5.01
CA MET A 210 -14.66 19.93 5.49
C MET A 210 -15.96 20.74 5.43
N GLN A 211 -17.05 20.14 4.93
CA GLN A 211 -18.38 20.76 4.74
C GLN A 211 -18.43 21.82 3.62
N ASP A 212 -17.49 21.75 2.68
CA ASP A 212 -17.28 22.71 1.59
C ASP A 212 -17.61 22.13 0.19
N SER A 213 -18.06 20.87 0.09
CA SER A 213 -18.45 20.29 -1.21
C SER A 213 -19.85 20.73 -1.64
N THR A 214 -19.98 21.06 -2.92
CA THR A 214 -21.25 21.36 -3.59
C THR A 214 -21.86 20.13 -4.28
N ILE A 215 -21.09 19.04 -4.36
CA ILE A 215 -21.46 17.80 -5.05
C ILE A 215 -21.90 16.74 -4.02
N LEU A 216 -21.16 16.61 -2.93
CA LEU A 216 -21.43 15.65 -1.86
C LEU A 216 -22.08 16.35 -0.66
N SER A 217 -23.03 15.66 -0.03
CA SER A 217 -23.62 16.18 1.21
C SER A 217 -22.56 16.21 2.32
N SER A 218 -22.49 17.33 3.05
CA SER A 218 -21.65 17.48 4.24
C SER A 218 -21.81 16.29 5.20
N ILE A 219 -20.69 15.62 5.48
CA ILE A 219 -20.64 14.51 6.42
C ILE A 219 -20.39 15.09 7.81
N SER A 220 -21.42 15.19 8.64
CA SER A 220 -21.25 15.53 10.06
C SER A 220 -20.98 14.25 10.86
N PRO A 221 -19.76 14.02 11.40
CA PRO A 221 -19.44 12.73 12.05
C PRO A 221 -20.37 12.40 13.22
N GLY A 222 -20.82 13.39 13.98
CA GLY A 222 -21.78 13.19 15.08
C GLY A 222 -23.18 12.72 14.64
N LYS A 223 -23.54 12.86 13.36
CA LYS A 223 -24.83 12.39 12.80
C LYS A 223 -24.74 10.99 12.19
N LEU A 224 -23.52 10.43 12.06
CA LEU A 224 -23.29 9.09 11.53
C LEU A 224 -23.40 7.99 12.58
N PHE A 225 -23.57 8.35 13.86
CA PHE A 225 -23.69 7.39 14.96
C PHE A 225 -25.17 7.07 15.23
N ASP A 226 -25.55 5.81 15.05
CA ASP A 226 -26.85 5.25 15.41
C ASP A 226 -26.73 4.27 16.58
N PRO A 227 -27.09 4.67 17.81
CA PRO A 227 -26.93 3.80 18.98
C PRO A 227 -27.71 2.48 18.82
N ALA A 228 -27.06 1.36 19.13
CA ALA A 228 -27.62 0.02 19.05
C ALA A 228 -28.52 -0.32 20.25
N PHE A 229 -29.54 0.50 20.54
CA PHE A 229 -30.44 0.32 21.70
C PHE A 229 -31.06 -1.09 21.79
N SER A 230 -31.28 -1.75 20.65
CA SER A 230 -31.78 -3.12 20.57
C SER A 230 -30.79 -4.18 21.10
N GLU A 231 -29.48 -3.97 20.96
CA GLU A 231 -28.46 -4.84 21.54
C GLU A 231 -28.39 -4.67 23.06
N PHE A 232 -28.48 -3.42 23.54
CA PHE A 232 -28.58 -3.14 24.98
C PHE A 232 -29.84 -3.76 25.60
N ALA A 233 -30.99 -3.63 24.94
CA ALA A 233 -32.23 -4.26 25.39
C ALA A 233 -32.12 -5.79 25.40
N ARG A 234 -31.53 -6.40 24.36
CA ARG A 234 -31.29 -7.86 24.32
C ARG A 234 -30.33 -8.31 25.43
N ALA A 235 -29.21 -7.61 25.62
CA ALA A 235 -28.25 -7.92 26.68
C ALA A 235 -28.89 -7.84 28.07
N LEU A 236 -29.75 -6.84 28.31
CA LEU A 236 -30.53 -6.74 29.55
C LEU A 236 -31.53 -7.89 29.68
N ILE A 237 -32.34 -8.19 28.65
CA ILE A 237 -33.32 -9.29 28.68
C ILE A 237 -32.64 -10.65 28.89
N HIS A 238 -31.49 -10.91 28.25
CA HIS A 238 -30.71 -12.13 28.46
C HIS A 238 -30.12 -12.21 29.88
N SER A 239 -29.69 -11.08 30.43
CA SER A 239 -29.24 -11.00 31.82
C SER A 239 -30.35 -11.28 32.82
N PHE A 240 -31.57 -10.79 32.56
CA PHE A 240 -32.76 -11.04 33.40
C PHE A 240 -33.35 -12.44 33.21
N SER A 241 -33.40 -12.99 31.99
CA SER A 241 -33.91 -14.36 31.76
C SER A 241 -32.97 -15.44 32.30
N ALA A 242 -31.65 -15.17 32.33
CA ALA A 242 -30.67 -16.01 33.00
C ALA A 242 -30.78 -15.99 34.54
N THR A 243 -31.61 -15.11 35.12
CA THR A 243 -31.87 -15.13 36.58
C THR A 243 -32.84 -16.24 37.00
N ALA A 244 -33.61 -16.81 36.08
CA ALA A 244 -34.67 -17.75 36.42
C ALA A 244 -34.24 -19.24 36.44
N PHE A 245 -33.15 -19.64 35.77
CA PHE A 245 -32.86 -21.09 35.56
C PHE A 245 -31.39 -21.56 35.55
N THR A 246 -30.37 -20.76 35.88
CA THR A 246 -28.97 -21.28 35.89
C THR A 246 -28.11 -20.85 37.09
N SER A 247 -27.37 -21.82 37.65
CA SER A 247 -26.34 -21.67 38.69
C SER A 247 -25.00 -21.14 38.15
N GLU A 248 -25.04 -20.35 37.07
CA GLU A 248 -23.82 -19.77 36.49
C GLU A 248 -23.25 -18.66 37.38
N SER A 249 -21.92 -18.61 37.44
CA SER A 249 -21.13 -17.59 38.13
C SER A 249 -21.55 -16.16 37.73
N LEU A 250 -21.54 -15.24 38.70
CA LEU A 250 -21.85 -13.82 38.52
C LEU A 250 -21.02 -13.18 37.39
N ILE A 251 -19.80 -13.67 37.18
CA ILE A 251 -18.87 -13.21 36.14
C ILE A 251 -19.37 -13.58 34.74
N HIS A 252 -19.90 -14.80 34.54
CA HIS A 252 -20.48 -15.22 33.26
C HIS A 252 -21.75 -14.42 32.91
N LYS A 253 -22.55 -14.08 33.93
CA LYS A 253 -23.74 -13.22 33.77
C LYS A 253 -23.34 -11.80 33.38
N LEU A 254 -22.28 -11.26 34.00
CA LEU A 254 -21.72 -9.96 33.63
C LEU A 254 -21.19 -9.95 32.19
N PHE A 255 -20.52 -11.02 31.75
CA PHE A 255 -19.99 -11.12 30.39
C PHE A 255 -21.08 -11.18 29.31
N ARG A 256 -22.21 -11.86 29.56
CA ARG A 256 -23.36 -11.87 28.63
C ARG A 256 -24.16 -10.56 28.62
N ALA A 257 -24.00 -9.72 29.65
CA ALA A 257 -24.65 -8.41 29.74
C ALA A 257 -23.92 -7.33 28.92
N VAL A 258 -22.70 -7.62 28.44
CA VAL A 258 -21.95 -6.71 27.57
C VAL A 258 -22.62 -6.70 26.19
N PRO A 259 -23.08 -5.55 25.67
CA PRO A 259 -23.64 -5.46 24.33
C PRO A 259 -22.64 -5.94 23.29
N ASN A 260 -23.13 -6.63 22.24
CA ASN A 260 -22.28 -7.02 21.11
C ASN A 260 -21.68 -5.80 20.41
N ALA A 261 -22.43 -4.68 20.36
CA ALA A 261 -21.97 -3.43 19.79
C ALA A 261 -22.64 -2.18 20.39
N PHE A 262 -21.97 -1.03 20.24
CA PHE A 262 -22.48 0.28 20.66
C PHE A 262 -23.37 0.97 19.60
N PHE A 263 -23.09 0.74 18.32
CA PHE A 263 -23.71 1.39 17.16
C PHE A 263 -24.16 0.34 16.15
N LYS A 264 -25.10 0.69 15.28
CA LYS A 264 -25.58 -0.24 14.24
C LYS A 264 -24.74 -0.13 12.97
N GLY A 265 -24.58 1.08 12.43
CA GLY A 265 -23.95 1.36 11.14
C GLY A 265 -24.95 1.60 9.99
N ASP A 266 -26.26 1.49 10.24
CA ASP A 266 -27.32 1.66 9.24
C ASP A 266 -27.33 3.06 8.61
N ILE A 267 -26.97 4.09 9.39
CA ILE A 267 -26.89 5.47 8.87
C ILE A 267 -25.78 5.59 7.83
N ILE A 268 -24.63 4.96 8.06
CA ILE A 268 -23.50 5.00 7.13
C ILE A 268 -23.90 4.32 5.82
N GLU A 269 -24.51 3.13 5.89
CA GLU A 269 -25.04 2.42 4.72
C GLU A 269 -25.97 3.30 3.89
N LYS A 270 -26.94 3.98 4.52
CA LYS A 270 -27.91 4.84 3.83
C LYS A 270 -27.28 6.08 3.20
N VAL A 271 -26.30 6.68 3.87
CA VAL A 271 -25.59 7.86 3.32
C VAL A 271 -24.81 7.46 2.07
N VAL A 272 -24.12 6.33 2.13
CA VAL A 272 -23.37 5.78 0.99
C VAL A 272 -24.31 5.39 -0.15
N GLU A 273 -25.38 4.64 0.14
CA GLU A 273 -26.39 4.24 -0.84
C GLU A 273 -26.98 5.47 -1.55
N LYS A 274 -27.35 6.50 -0.79
CA LYS A 274 -27.86 7.76 -1.36
C LYS A 274 -26.84 8.45 -2.26
N THR A 275 -25.57 8.44 -1.87
CA THR A 275 -24.47 9.04 -2.64
C THR A 275 -24.28 8.29 -3.95
N PHE A 276 -24.21 6.96 -3.89
CA PHE A 276 -24.03 6.10 -5.06
C PHE A 276 -25.27 5.95 -5.94
N SER A 277 -26.39 6.56 -5.53
CA SER A 277 -27.59 6.71 -6.37
C SER A 277 -27.62 8.03 -7.15
N LEU A 278 -26.61 8.89 -7.01
CA LEU A 278 -26.50 10.13 -7.78
C LEU A 278 -26.15 9.84 -9.25
N PRO A 279 -26.54 10.72 -10.21
CA PRO A 279 -26.22 10.52 -11.62
C PRO A 279 -24.72 10.35 -11.87
N GLY A 280 -24.33 9.28 -12.57
CA GLY A 280 -22.94 8.95 -12.87
C GLY A 280 -22.25 8.06 -11.83
N MET A 281 -22.93 7.69 -10.75
CA MET A 281 -22.46 6.74 -9.73
C MET A 281 -23.34 5.48 -9.72
N THR A 282 -22.86 4.42 -9.09
CA THR A 282 -23.62 3.18 -8.91
C THR A 282 -23.31 2.49 -7.58
N ASN A 283 -24.34 1.84 -7.04
CA ASN A 283 -24.25 1.01 -5.85
C ASN A 283 -24.02 -0.49 -6.18
N SER A 284 -23.59 -0.80 -7.40
CA SER A 284 -23.39 -2.17 -7.90
C SER A 284 -21.94 -2.40 -8.33
N PHE A 285 -21.30 -3.46 -7.84
CA PHE A 285 -19.94 -3.83 -8.26
C PHE A 285 -19.83 -4.07 -9.78
N LYS A 286 -20.89 -4.60 -10.38
CA LYS A 286 -20.94 -4.99 -11.81
C LYS A 286 -21.05 -3.79 -12.76
N GLU A 287 -21.54 -2.67 -12.27
CA GLU A 287 -21.81 -1.47 -13.08
C GLU A 287 -20.71 -0.43 -12.98
N LEU A 288 -19.75 -0.59 -12.05
CA LEU A 288 -18.64 0.34 -11.89
C LEU A 288 -17.72 0.32 -13.11
N GLY A 289 -17.21 1.49 -13.48
CA GLY A 289 -16.21 1.62 -14.55
C GLY A 289 -14.85 1.02 -14.19
N HIS A 290 -14.56 0.91 -12.89
CA HIS A 290 -13.33 0.34 -12.33
C HIS A 290 -13.68 -0.85 -11.43
N SER A 291 -12.78 -1.83 -11.32
CA SER A 291 -13.03 -2.99 -10.46
C SER A 291 -12.84 -2.62 -8.99
N LEU A 292 -13.87 -2.87 -8.17
CA LEU A 292 -13.87 -2.59 -6.75
C LEU A 292 -13.99 -3.89 -5.95
N PHE A 293 -13.22 -3.98 -4.87
CA PHE A 293 -13.21 -5.12 -3.97
C PHE A 293 -13.24 -4.66 -2.52
N ILE A 294 -14.06 -5.29 -1.70
CA ILE A 294 -14.24 -4.91 -0.29
C ILE A 294 -14.06 -6.12 0.62
N GLY A 295 -13.02 -6.09 1.46
CA GLY A 295 -12.72 -7.17 2.38
C GLY A 295 -13.57 -7.12 3.66
N ALA A 296 -14.09 -8.26 4.08
CA ALA A 296 -14.82 -8.46 5.33
C ALA A 296 -14.46 -9.81 5.95
N THR A 297 -14.74 -9.96 7.25
CA THR A 297 -14.49 -11.20 7.97
C THR A 297 -15.83 -11.89 8.23
N ASP A 298 -15.94 -13.16 7.84
CA ASP A 298 -17.04 -13.99 8.35
C ASP A 298 -16.87 -14.19 9.86
N GLN A 299 -17.89 -13.85 10.64
CA GLN A 299 -17.80 -13.83 12.09
C GLN A 299 -17.64 -15.22 12.71
N ASP A 300 -18.23 -16.25 12.10
CA ASP A 300 -18.31 -17.59 12.68
C ASP A 300 -17.16 -18.48 12.18
N THR A 301 -16.74 -18.33 10.92
CA THR A 301 -15.63 -19.12 10.36
C THR A 301 -14.28 -18.40 10.41
N TYR A 302 -14.28 -17.07 10.59
CA TYR A 302 -13.10 -16.21 10.45
C TYR A 302 -12.41 -16.33 9.09
N GLU A 303 -13.15 -16.76 8.07
CA GLU A 303 -12.70 -16.70 6.69
C GLU A 303 -12.74 -15.25 6.20
N HIS A 304 -11.74 -14.86 5.42
CA HIS A 304 -11.73 -13.57 4.76
C HIS A 304 -12.56 -13.64 3.48
N ILE A 305 -13.60 -12.81 3.38
CA ILE A 305 -14.50 -12.72 2.24
C ILE A 305 -14.30 -11.37 1.56
N VAL A 306 -14.23 -11.39 0.22
CA VAL A 306 -14.05 -10.18 -0.59
C VAL A 306 -15.26 -9.94 -1.46
N PHE A 307 -16.07 -8.95 -1.12
CA PHE A 307 -17.17 -8.50 -1.97
C PHE A 307 -16.65 -7.91 -3.28
N GLY A 308 -17.39 -8.10 -4.38
CA GLY A 308 -16.94 -7.77 -5.73
C GLY A 308 -16.21 -8.93 -6.45
N THR A 309 -15.91 -10.03 -5.76
CA THR A 309 -15.47 -11.29 -6.39
C THR A 309 -16.66 -12.15 -6.83
N GLU A 310 -16.38 -13.19 -7.63
CA GLU A 310 -17.41 -14.14 -8.07
C GLU A 310 -18.18 -14.73 -6.87
N GLY A 311 -19.51 -14.66 -6.92
CA GLY A 311 -20.41 -15.10 -5.85
C GLY A 311 -20.71 -14.04 -4.78
N TRP A 312 -19.99 -12.92 -4.76
CA TRP A 312 -20.18 -11.79 -3.84
C TRP A 312 -20.33 -10.43 -4.54
N ASP A 313 -20.44 -10.43 -5.87
CA ASP A 313 -20.58 -9.25 -6.73
C ASP A 313 -22.02 -8.76 -6.91
N ASP A 314 -23.02 -9.53 -6.45
CA ASP A 314 -24.44 -9.15 -6.39
C ASP A 314 -24.83 -8.36 -5.13
N VAL A 315 -23.94 -8.29 -4.14
CA VAL A 315 -24.18 -7.52 -2.91
C VAL A 315 -24.06 -6.02 -3.21
N PRO A 316 -25.00 -5.16 -2.79
CA PRO A 316 -24.85 -3.71 -2.98
C PRO A 316 -23.58 -3.18 -2.31
N VAL A 317 -22.89 -2.25 -2.96
CA VAL A 317 -21.61 -1.69 -2.47
C VAL A 317 -21.77 -1.08 -1.07
N SER A 318 -22.85 -0.32 -0.83
CA SER A 318 -23.17 0.26 0.48
C SER A 318 -23.31 -0.79 1.59
N ARG A 319 -23.90 -1.95 1.26
CA ARG A 319 -24.10 -3.08 2.18
C ARG A 319 -22.76 -3.78 2.49
N ALA A 320 -21.92 -3.96 1.48
CA ALA A 320 -20.57 -4.50 1.62
C ALA A 320 -19.68 -3.58 2.48
N ILE A 321 -19.76 -2.26 2.27
CA ILE A 321 -19.08 -1.25 3.12
C ILE A 321 -19.52 -1.39 4.57
N HIS A 322 -20.83 -1.48 4.83
CA HIS A 322 -21.34 -1.64 6.20
C HIS A 322 -20.75 -2.89 6.86
N ALA A 323 -20.79 -4.06 6.20
CA ALA A 323 -20.16 -5.28 6.71
C ALA A 323 -18.67 -5.09 7.00
N SER A 324 -17.94 -4.47 6.07
CA SER A 324 -16.50 -4.22 6.20
C SER A 324 -16.16 -3.24 7.33
N MET A 325 -17.09 -2.38 7.75
CA MET A 325 -16.95 -1.41 8.85
C MET A 325 -17.52 -1.89 10.20
N SER A 326 -18.07 -3.11 10.25
CA SER A 326 -18.67 -3.70 11.45
C SER A 326 -17.61 -4.11 12.50
N LEU A 327 -16.88 -3.13 13.03
CA LEU A 327 -15.81 -3.34 14.01
C LEU A 327 -16.38 -3.60 15.40
N ILE A 328 -16.13 -4.77 15.97
CA ILE A 328 -16.62 -5.14 17.30
C ILE A 328 -15.73 -4.53 18.41
N PRO A 329 -16.29 -4.00 19.52
CA PRO A 329 -17.71 -3.91 19.87
C PRO A 329 -18.32 -2.56 19.52
N PHE A 330 -17.87 -1.89 18.46
CA PHE A 330 -18.37 -0.57 18.09
C PHE A 330 -19.60 -0.67 17.21
N TYR A 331 -19.57 -1.49 16.16
CA TYR A 331 -20.65 -1.65 15.20
C TYR A 331 -21.18 -3.09 15.21
N THR A 332 -22.50 -3.24 15.02
CA THR A 332 -23.12 -4.57 14.98
C THR A 332 -22.62 -5.36 13.77
N PRO A 333 -22.45 -6.68 13.89
CA PRO A 333 -22.24 -7.54 12.74
C PRO A 333 -23.36 -7.38 11.71
N GLN A 334 -23.00 -7.56 10.45
CA GLN A 334 -23.90 -7.37 9.33
C GLN A 334 -24.34 -8.71 8.74
N TYR A 335 -25.65 -8.92 8.61
CA TYR A 335 -26.19 -10.14 7.99
C TYR A 335 -26.32 -9.98 6.47
N ILE A 336 -25.66 -10.86 5.72
CA ILE A 336 -25.66 -10.90 4.25
C ILE A 336 -25.66 -12.37 3.81
N ASN A 337 -26.56 -12.74 2.88
CA ASN A 337 -26.59 -14.06 2.24
C ASN A 337 -26.49 -15.27 3.20
N GLY A 338 -27.17 -15.20 4.35
CA GLY A 338 -27.19 -16.32 5.30
C GLY A 338 -26.12 -16.26 6.39
N ARG A 339 -25.16 -15.33 6.33
CA ARG A 339 -23.95 -15.29 7.17
C ARG A 339 -23.81 -13.93 7.86
N TRP A 340 -23.06 -13.88 8.96
CA TRP A 340 -22.76 -12.67 9.71
C TRP A 340 -21.34 -12.20 9.44
N PHE A 341 -21.18 -10.92 9.13
CA PHE A 341 -19.91 -10.31 8.77
C PHE A 341 -19.49 -9.23 9.77
N ILE A 342 -18.20 -9.17 10.03
CA ILE A 342 -17.54 -8.14 10.84
C ILE A 342 -16.41 -7.52 10.02
N ASP A 343 -15.78 -6.50 10.60
CA ASP A 343 -14.72 -5.73 9.96
C ASP A 343 -13.63 -6.62 9.32
N GLY A 344 -13.21 -6.28 8.09
CA GLY A 344 -12.21 -7.07 7.36
C GLY A 344 -10.83 -7.09 8.04
N SER A 345 -10.54 -6.06 8.86
CA SER A 345 -9.24 -5.89 9.52
C SER A 345 -8.87 -7.02 10.48
N TYR A 346 -9.86 -7.77 10.99
CA TYR A 346 -9.61 -8.94 11.84
C TYR A 346 -8.80 -10.02 11.10
N THR A 347 -9.07 -10.23 9.81
CA THR A 347 -8.45 -11.29 9.00
C THR A 347 -7.35 -10.79 8.08
N ARG A 348 -7.52 -9.63 7.43
CA ARG A 348 -6.52 -9.02 6.54
C ARG A 348 -6.35 -7.53 6.80
N THR A 349 -5.14 -7.00 6.66
CA THR A 349 -4.89 -5.55 6.80
C THR A 349 -5.19 -4.79 5.51
N SER A 350 -4.94 -5.43 4.36
CA SER A 350 -5.02 -4.86 3.02
C SER A 350 -5.10 -5.99 2.00
N GLU A 351 -5.68 -5.74 0.83
CA GLU A 351 -5.83 -6.74 -0.24
C GLU A 351 -4.66 -6.75 -1.25
N ILE A 352 -3.43 -6.57 -0.78
CA ILE A 352 -2.24 -6.51 -1.65
C ILE A 352 -2.06 -7.82 -2.42
N GLU A 353 -2.16 -8.97 -1.74
CA GLU A 353 -2.02 -10.28 -2.37
C GLU A 353 -3.06 -10.48 -3.48
N LEU A 354 -4.32 -10.14 -3.21
CA LEU A 354 -5.38 -10.25 -4.20
C LEU A 354 -5.17 -9.28 -5.37
N ALA A 355 -4.65 -8.08 -5.11
CA ALA A 355 -4.26 -7.15 -6.17
C ALA A 355 -3.18 -7.77 -7.09
N ILE A 356 -2.17 -8.42 -6.51
CA ILE A 356 -1.14 -9.15 -7.27
C ILE A 356 -1.77 -10.29 -8.08
N GLU A 357 -2.64 -11.09 -7.48
CA GLU A 357 -3.37 -12.18 -8.16
C GLU A 357 -4.23 -11.66 -9.34
N HIS A 358 -4.83 -10.48 -9.18
CA HIS A 358 -5.57 -9.77 -10.24
C HIS A 358 -4.66 -9.07 -11.27
N GLY A 359 -3.34 -9.27 -11.18
CA GLY A 359 -2.36 -8.82 -12.15
C GLY A 359 -1.88 -7.38 -11.93
N ALA A 360 -1.99 -6.86 -10.72
CA ALA A 360 -1.44 -5.54 -10.40
C ALA A 360 0.09 -5.56 -10.37
N THR A 361 0.70 -4.56 -11.02
CA THR A 361 2.16 -4.36 -11.02
C THR A 361 2.57 -3.02 -10.41
N LEU A 362 1.60 -2.13 -10.15
CA LEU A 362 1.73 -1.00 -9.24
C LEU A 362 0.66 -1.14 -8.16
N ILE A 363 1.07 -1.12 -6.90
CA ILE A 363 0.15 -1.13 -5.77
C ILE A 363 0.48 0.05 -4.87
N VAL A 364 -0.46 0.98 -4.78
CA VAL A 364 -0.43 2.04 -3.79
C VAL A 364 -1.24 1.58 -2.58
N VAL A 365 -0.68 1.71 -1.39
CA VAL A 365 -1.32 1.29 -0.13
C VAL A 365 -1.40 2.48 0.80
N THR A 366 -2.56 2.73 1.39
CA THR A 366 -2.71 3.67 2.50
C THR A 366 -3.10 2.90 3.74
N ASP A 367 -2.24 2.93 4.78
CA ASP A 367 -2.50 2.21 6.03
C ASP A 367 -2.32 3.11 7.27
N PRO A 368 -3.43 3.67 7.82
CA PRO A 368 -3.40 4.47 9.04
C PRO A 368 -3.52 3.63 10.33
N LEU A 369 -3.50 2.29 10.27
CA LEU A 369 -3.61 1.41 11.44
C LEU A 369 -2.30 1.26 12.21
N VAL A 370 -1.53 2.34 12.33
CA VAL A 370 -0.30 2.39 13.12
C VAL A 370 -0.65 2.63 14.59
N PRO A 371 -0.13 1.83 15.56
CA PRO A 371 -0.34 2.10 16.97
C PRO A 371 0.48 3.31 17.44
N VAL A 372 -0.03 4.03 18.44
CA VAL A 372 0.69 5.14 19.07
C VAL A 372 1.90 4.61 19.82
N ARG A 373 3.08 5.13 19.51
CA ARG A 373 4.29 4.94 20.33
C ARG A 373 4.50 6.16 21.22
N SER A 374 4.77 5.93 22.50
CA SER A 374 5.00 7.01 23.46
C SER A 374 6.16 6.67 24.38
N ALA A 375 7.07 7.64 24.56
CA ALA A 375 8.14 7.55 25.57
C ALA A 375 7.60 7.74 27.00
N GLN A 376 6.37 8.25 27.15
CA GLN A 376 5.74 8.43 28.45
C GLN A 376 5.08 7.13 28.91
N SER A 377 5.59 6.57 30.01
CA SER A 377 5.00 5.40 30.65
C SER A 377 3.53 5.67 31.03
N GLY A 378 2.65 4.74 30.67
CA GLY A 378 1.22 4.83 30.97
C GLY A 378 0.40 5.74 30.05
N PHE A 379 0.94 6.28 28.95
CA PHE A 379 0.19 7.13 28.02
C PHE A 379 -1.09 6.48 27.48
N VAL A 380 -1.01 5.23 26.99
CA VAL A 380 -2.19 4.50 26.49
C VAL A 380 -3.16 4.18 27.64
N LYS A 381 -2.62 3.82 28.82
CA LYS A 381 -3.41 3.50 30.01
C LYS A 381 -4.22 4.72 30.49
N SER A 382 -3.64 5.92 30.46
CA SER A 382 -4.29 7.15 30.95
C SER A 382 -5.46 7.60 30.07
N LYS A 383 -5.50 7.15 28.81
CA LYS A 383 -6.59 7.42 27.85
C LYS A 383 -7.79 6.46 27.98
N GLY A 384 -7.73 5.48 28.88
CA GLY A 384 -8.83 4.59 29.22
C GLY A 384 -8.91 3.30 28.40
N GLY A 385 -9.82 2.40 28.81
CA GLY A 385 -9.90 1.04 28.30
C GLY A 385 -10.25 0.93 26.82
N VAL A 386 -11.20 1.73 26.33
CA VAL A 386 -11.60 1.73 24.90
C VAL A 386 -10.43 2.13 24.00
N PHE A 387 -9.71 3.20 24.38
CA PHE A 387 -8.52 3.61 23.65
C PHE A 387 -7.45 2.53 23.68
N ALA A 388 -7.18 1.94 24.85
CA ALA A 388 -6.22 0.84 24.98
C ALA A 388 -6.59 -0.38 24.11
N SER A 389 -7.87 -0.73 24.01
CA SER A 389 -8.35 -1.81 23.14
C SER A 389 -8.12 -1.50 21.66
N ILE A 390 -8.43 -0.29 21.21
CA ILE A 390 -8.16 0.14 19.82
C ILE A 390 -6.66 0.10 19.53
N GLN A 391 -5.82 0.59 20.45
CA GLN A 391 -4.36 0.54 20.28
C GLN A 391 -3.83 -0.89 20.24
N GLY A 392 -4.39 -1.80 21.05
CA GLY A 392 -4.07 -3.23 21.00
C GLY A 392 -4.43 -3.85 19.66
N LEU A 393 -5.61 -3.55 19.12
CA LEU A 393 -6.04 -4.01 17.81
C LEU A 393 -5.14 -3.46 16.69
N LYS A 394 -4.84 -2.16 16.68
CA LYS A 394 -3.89 -1.54 15.74
C LYS A 394 -2.52 -2.21 15.80
N ALA A 395 -2.02 -2.50 17.00
CA ALA A 395 -0.74 -3.18 17.16
C ALA A 395 -0.73 -4.59 16.53
N LEU A 396 -1.81 -5.36 16.67
CA LEU A 396 -1.93 -6.68 16.03
C LEU A 396 -1.95 -6.56 14.50
N ILE A 397 -2.77 -5.66 13.97
CA ILE A 397 -2.94 -5.46 12.53
C ILE A 397 -1.64 -4.93 11.90
N ASN A 398 -1.04 -3.91 12.52
CA ASN A 398 0.22 -3.32 12.06
C ASN A 398 1.36 -4.33 12.07
N THR A 399 1.46 -5.15 13.12
CA THR A 399 2.50 -6.20 13.20
C THR A 399 2.35 -7.21 12.05
N ARG A 400 1.12 -7.62 11.73
CA ARG A 400 0.84 -8.51 10.59
C ARG A 400 1.28 -7.87 9.28
N PHE A 401 0.89 -6.62 9.06
CA PHE A 401 1.20 -5.88 7.83
C PHE A 401 2.71 -5.68 7.64
N MET A 402 3.41 -5.20 8.67
CA MET A 402 4.86 -4.99 8.62
C MET A 402 5.65 -6.29 8.46
N GLY A 403 5.13 -7.41 8.97
CA GLY A 403 5.73 -8.74 8.75
C GLY A 403 5.51 -9.28 7.34
N MET A 404 4.36 -8.97 6.72
CA MET A 404 3.98 -9.46 5.39
C MET A 404 4.67 -8.67 4.26
N LEU A 405 4.81 -7.35 4.39
CA LEU A 405 5.32 -6.48 3.32
C LEU A 405 6.69 -6.92 2.75
N PRO A 406 7.73 -7.20 3.56
CA PRO A 406 9.01 -7.67 3.03
C PRO A 406 8.90 -8.99 2.29
N HIS A 407 8.02 -9.88 2.76
CA HIS A 407 7.80 -11.19 2.14
C HIS A 407 7.16 -11.05 0.75
N LEU A 408 6.16 -10.17 0.61
CA LEU A 408 5.57 -9.89 -0.69
C LEU A 408 6.55 -9.24 -1.65
N ALA A 409 7.34 -8.28 -1.16
CA ALA A 409 8.39 -7.66 -1.97
C ALA A 409 9.42 -8.69 -2.47
N ASP A 410 9.79 -9.67 -1.64
CA ASP A 410 10.72 -10.74 -2.00
C ASP A 410 10.12 -11.76 -3.00
N GLN A 411 8.83 -12.09 -2.86
CA GLN A 411 8.13 -13.05 -3.72
C GLN A 411 7.73 -12.45 -5.07
N HIS A 412 7.41 -11.16 -5.06
CA HIS A 412 6.90 -10.41 -6.21
C HIS A 412 7.77 -9.19 -6.51
N PRO A 413 9.07 -9.38 -6.85
CA PRO A 413 9.97 -8.28 -7.17
C PRO A 413 9.56 -7.53 -8.46
N GLU A 414 8.66 -8.12 -9.25
CA GLU A 414 8.05 -7.46 -10.41
C GLU A 414 6.95 -6.42 -10.06
N VAL A 415 6.52 -6.34 -8.79
CA VAL A 415 5.43 -5.45 -8.35
C VAL A 415 5.99 -4.27 -7.58
N ASP A 416 5.73 -3.06 -8.07
CA ASP A 416 6.07 -1.83 -7.36
C ASP A 416 5.02 -1.59 -6.26
N ILE A 417 5.39 -1.79 -4.99
CA ILE A 417 4.54 -1.49 -3.83
C ILE A 417 4.98 -0.18 -3.17
N ILE A 418 4.08 0.80 -3.15
CA ILE A 418 4.26 2.11 -2.51
C ILE A 418 3.27 2.22 -1.35
N VAL A 419 3.77 2.42 -0.14
CA VAL A 419 2.95 2.40 1.07
C VAL A 419 3.01 3.75 1.76
N PHE A 420 1.88 4.37 2.07
CA PHE A 420 1.77 5.57 2.90
C PHE A 420 1.19 5.18 4.26
N ILE A 421 1.98 5.44 5.32
CA ILE A 421 1.60 5.23 6.72
C ILE A 421 1.93 6.48 7.53
N PRO A 422 1.17 6.81 8.60
CA PRO A 422 1.50 7.90 9.50
C PRO A 422 2.83 7.66 10.23
N LYS A 423 3.57 8.73 10.55
CA LYS A 423 4.72 8.60 11.47
C LYS A 423 4.23 8.43 12.90
N GLU A 424 5.11 7.88 13.75
CA GLU A 424 4.80 7.61 15.15
C GLU A 424 4.39 8.86 15.94
N ASP A 425 4.99 10.01 15.65
CA ASP A 425 4.67 11.27 16.31
C ASP A 425 3.31 11.84 15.85
N ASP A 426 2.95 11.65 14.59
CA ASP A 426 1.64 12.04 14.05
C ASP A 426 0.53 11.22 14.68
N MET A 427 0.79 9.95 14.97
CA MET A 427 -0.18 9.09 15.65
C MET A 427 -0.60 9.64 17.01
N LYS A 428 0.27 10.36 17.73
CA LYS A 428 -0.11 11.04 18.98
C LYS A 428 -1.08 12.16 18.73
N ILE A 429 -0.85 12.94 17.68
CA ILE A 429 -1.76 14.02 17.26
C ILE A 429 -3.08 13.38 16.86
N MET A 430 -3.09 12.42 15.93
CA MET A 430 -4.25 11.67 15.46
C MET A 430 -5.04 10.96 16.58
N SER A 431 -4.41 10.63 17.72
CA SER A 431 -5.06 10.05 18.90
C SER A 431 -5.92 11.02 19.74
N GLY A 432 -6.16 12.23 19.24
CA GLY A 432 -7.14 13.18 19.77
C GLY A 432 -8.59 12.73 19.51
N SER A 433 -9.55 13.66 19.61
CA SER A 433 -10.96 13.32 19.39
C SER A 433 -11.33 13.57 17.92
N PRO A 434 -11.52 12.51 17.10
CA PRO A 434 -11.82 12.63 15.67
C PRO A 434 -13.16 13.32 15.38
N LEU A 435 -13.99 13.59 16.39
CA LEU A 435 -15.29 14.27 16.26
C LEU A 435 -15.19 15.80 16.25
N LYS A 436 -14.03 16.38 16.59
CA LYS A 436 -13.83 17.84 16.56
C LYS A 436 -13.39 18.30 15.17
N LEU A 437 -14.10 19.27 14.58
CA LEU A 437 -13.79 19.76 13.23
C LEU A 437 -12.35 20.28 13.08
N ASN A 438 -11.86 21.10 13.99
CA ASN A 438 -10.47 21.61 13.95
C ASN A 438 -9.44 20.49 13.93
N PHE A 439 -9.76 19.38 14.59
CA PHE A 439 -8.89 18.22 14.68
C PHE A 439 -8.92 17.37 13.39
N GLN A 440 -10.05 17.34 12.69
CA GLN A 440 -10.18 16.71 11.38
C GLN A 440 -9.35 17.44 10.32
N VAL A 441 -9.43 18.78 10.30
CA VAL A 441 -8.61 19.62 9.43
C VAL A 441 -7.12 19.44 9.74
N GLU A 442 -6.77 19.31 11.02
CA GLU A 442 -5.38 19.07 11.43
C GLU A 442 -4.85 17.71 10.96
N ILE A 443 -5.63 16.62 11.11
CA ILE A 443 -5.24 15.29 10.62
C ILE A 443 -5.07 15.30 9.10
N GLU A 444 -6.03 15.87 8.36
CA GLU A 444 -5.96 15.93 6.90
C GLU A 444 -4.70 16.68 6.46
N ARG A 445 -4.44 17.87 7.03
CA ARG A 445 -3.27 18.67 6.72
C ARG A 445 -1.96 17.92 7.01
N ILE A 446 -1.85 17.29 8.19
CA ILE A 446 -0.66 16.50 8.56
C ILE A 446 -0.45 15.36 7.57
N SER A 447 -1.50 14.60 7.27
CA SER A 447 -1.41 13.47 6.33
C SER A 447 -1.01 13.90 4.92
N TYR A 448 -1.50 15.06 4.45
CA TYR A 448 -1.13 15.65 3.17
C TYR A 448 0.34 16.08 3.16
N GLU A 449 0.77 16.85 4.16
CA GLU A 449 2.14 17.37 4.25
C GLU A 449 3.16 16.24 4.37
N GLU A 450 2.88 15.25 5.21
CA GLU A 450 3.74 14.08 5.40
C GLU A 450 3.84 13.23 4.14
N THR A 451 2.73 13.06 3.42
CA THR A 451 2.74 12.38 2.13
C THR A 451 3.59 13.13 1.12
N ARG A 452 3.45 14.47 1.01
CA ARG A 452 4.32 15.30 0.15
C ARG A 452 5.79 15.19 0.56
N THR A 453 6.11 15.26 1.85
CA THR A 453 7.49 15.12 2.35
C THR A 453 8.06 13.75 1.98
N ARG A 454 7.31 12.67 2.21
CA ARG A 454 7.76 11.33 1.84
C ARG A 454 7.93 11.18 0.34
N MET A 455 7.01 11.72 -0.46
CA MET A 455 7.14 11.76 -1.91
C MET A 455 8.39 12.52 -2.35
N GLN A 456 8.80 13.58 -1.66
CA GLN A 456 10.05 14.29 -1.95
C GLN A 456 11.29 13.48 -1.53
N GLU A 457 11.28 12.90 -0.33
CA GLU A 457 12.37 12.08 0.22
C GLU A 457 12.63 10.84 -0.64
N GLU A 458 11.57 10.18 -1.09
CA GLU A 458 11.60 8.98 -1.94
C GLU A 458 11.30 9.30 -3.41
N SER A 459 11.45 10.58 -3.82
CA SER A 459 11.04 11.09 -5.15
C SER A 459 11.50 10.23 -6.31
N GLN A 460 12.73 9.74 -6.25
CA GLN A 460 13.29 8.88 -7.28
C GLN A 460 12.59 7.52 -7.39
N ARG A 461 12.34 6.86 -6.24
CA ARG A 461 11.67 5.55 -6.19
C ARG A 461 10.22 5.68 -6.65
N ILE A 462 9.49 6.65 -6.10
CA ILE A 462 8.07 6.86 -6.38
C ILE A 462 7.86 7.31 -7.83
N THR A 463 8.62 8.30 -8.32
CA THR A 463 8.53 8.74 -9.72
C THR A 463 8.75 7.59 -10.69
N ARG A 464 9.80 6.78 -10.45
CA ARG A 464 10.09 5.62 -11.28
C ARG A 464 8.93 4.61 -11.29
N ALA A 465 8.40 4.26 -10.12
CA ALA A 465 7.28 3.33 -10.03
C ALA A 465 6.12 3.84 -10.86
N PHE A 466 5.66 5.08 -10.65
CA PHE A 466 4.53 5.64 -11.38
C PHE A 466 4.77 5.76 -12.89
N GLU A 467 5.96 6.24 -13.32
CA GLU A 467 6.30 6.37 -14.74
C GLU A 467 6.31 5.02 -15.48
N ARG A 468 6.78 3.96 -14.82
CA ARG A 468 6.70 2.59 -15.35
C ARG A 468 5.26 2.16 -15.60
N HIS A 469 4.29 2.67 -14.87
CA HIS A 469 2.88 2.32 -15.10
C HIS A 469 2.13 3.36 -15.93
N GLY A 470 2.80 4.42 -16.40
CA GLY A 470 2.24 5.44 -17.30
C GLY A 470 1.66 6.65 -16.58
N PHE A 471 2.00 6.84 -15.30
CA PHE A 471 1.61 7.99 -14.51
C PHE A 471 2.82 8.94 -14.39
N GLU A 472 2.66 10.18 -14.85
CA GLU A 472 3.67 11.21 -14.72
C GLU A 472 3.47 11.95 -13.39
N LEU A 473 4.55 12.17 -12.63
CA LEU A 473 4.52 12.94 -11.39
C LEU A 473 5.20 14.30 -11.58
N GLN A 474 4.56 15.38 -11.12
CA GLN A 474 5.12 16.72 -11.14
C GLN A 474 6.38 16.75 -10.28
N GLY A 475 7.48 17.26 -10.85
CA GLY A 475 8.82 17.21 -10.28
C GLY A 475 8.86 17.41 -8.77
N LEU A 476 9.04 16.30 -8.03
CA LEU A 476 9.12 16.19 -6.57
C LEU A 476 10.46 16.76 -6.02
N ARG A 477 10.95 17.87 -6.60
CA ARG A 477 12.22 18.49 -6.25
C ARG A 477 12.08 19.32 -4.98
N LYS A 478 13.10 19.24 -4.12
CA LYS A 478 13.27 20.08 -2.92
C LYS A 478 13.34 21.57 -3.26
#